data_AF-A0A0S4IY80-F1
#
_entry.id   AF-A0A0S4IY80-F1
#
_cell.length_a   1.000
_cell.length_b   1.000
_cell.length_c   1.000
_cell.angle_alpha   90.00
_cell.angle_beta   90.00
_cell.angle_gamma   90.00
#
_symmetry.space_group_name_H-M   'P 1'
#
loop_
_entity.id
_entity.type
_entity.pdbx_description
1 polymer ?
#
loop_
_entity_poly.entity_id
_entity_poly.type
_entity_poly.pdbx_seq_one_letter_code
_entity_poly.pdbx_strand_id
1 'polypeptide(L)'
;MRRMTLLARALMMMALAGSCCMFISQVGHAAPINAIAFPSREEEHSTAIVIPCSLSSVSVGGNSVAASPFIMESHRRYVLSNCTIDRNHVVVGGALFLDLRPNQTTTNGTDSFFGNVSIVVSGGNVLPRLRITSLENVAITHVSNVSIHVDCVVAGEPTTATYPSNTPLSMFSVDQSQVTTFSNVTVKVRNVSLFMTVTSNTHASTIVAPLLYFDSTSNYGNVDVSGITLCVEQSIVNMTVQLIGLASDVSNAIAVVSIKIGITGSVENVTLFVGSNSTVVVFLDVINATGGQSQVVNPSIFYFKCSDYASTTLLANINMTVTGAAVRSLIPRDSEDSAAVITLRLFLRYDVVSVFFDVDTSVMVQNICSGSNCSLSLQQFPRVRVVEFLARENLIAVMTNMSFVATGTTFSVDTPKSALIASWQDATVLRNLFVNVTNCTMNARTRGLILPHGLVRSQALIEVSSNDDAQNIYIGVFDCMLFLDLESGSSLVALAGVVNLFDNISAATLIVRNVTMWSNITNGTVASASLPGLVGALTIGTSIVNMLMQRPSYMNVGASVDITVTDCIAYVNHASVVPSSGFISTMVGSIASIVNVVRSLANCTMTVSNIHVHRQFVASTPSLSGPLPA
;
A
#
# COMPACT_ATOMS: atom_id res chain seq x y z
N MET A 1 26.04 -11.15 5.47
CA MET A 1 26.82 -11.45 6.69
C MET A 1 27.42 -10.24 7.43
N ARG A 2 27.32 -8.99 6.93
CA ARG A 2 27.83 -7.78 7.63
C ARG A 2 26.79 -6.94 8.43
N ARG A 3 25.50 -7.30 8.42
CA ARG A 3 24.41 -6.53 9.07
C ARG A 3 24.09 -6.92 10.54
N MET A 4 24.69 -7.98 11.09
CA MET A 4 24.35 -8.47 12.45
C MET A 4 25.19 -7.87 13.61
N THR A 5 26.24 -7.09 13.33
CA THR A 5 27.18 -6.61 14.38
C THR A 5 26.95 -5.18 14.88
N LEU A 6 25.98 -4.44 14.33
CA LEU A 6 25.79 -3.01 14.67
C LEU A 6 24.79 -2.74 15.81
N LEU A 7 23.87 -3.66 16.11
CA LEU A 7 22.87 -3.46 17.17
C LEU A 7 23.43 -3.64 18.59
N ALA A 8 24.57 -4.33 18.76
CA ALA A 8 25.13 -4.67 20.06
C ALA A 8 26.05 -3.59 20.69
N ARG A 9 26.36 -2.50 19.97
CA ARG A 9 27.29 -1.45 20.46
C ARG A 9 26.63 -0.14 20.92
N ALA A 10 25.32 0.02 20.74
CA ALA A 10 24.60 1.25 21.08
C ALA A 10 24.13 1.33 22.55
N LEU A 11 24.40 0.32 23.38
CA LEU A 11 23.77 0.16 24.70
C LEU A 11 24.65 0.54 25.91
N MET A 12 25.74 1.32 25.75
CA MET A 12 26.75 1.47 26.83
C MET A 12 27.20 2.89 27.26
N MET A 13 26.63 4.02 26.82
CA MET A 13 27.06 5.32 27.39
C MET A 13 25.98 6.43 27.33
N MET A 14 25.55 6.92 28.50
CA MET A 14 25.04 8.29 28.70
C MET A 14 25.27 8.76 30.14
N ALA A 15 26.01 9.86 30.33
CA ALA A 15 26.00 10.69 31.53
C ALA A 15 26.37 12.15 31.19
N LEU A 16 25.49 13.08 31.59
CA LEU A 16 25.66 14.54 31.88
C LEU A 16 26.08 15.49 30.73
N ALA A 17 25.72 16.78 30.61
CA ALA A 17 24.63 17.68 31.05
C ALA A 17 24.96 19.12 30.51
N GLY A 18 23.97 19.98 30.20
CA GLY A 18 24.03 21.43 30.53
C GLY A 18 23.95 22.52 29.43
N SER A 19 22.82 23.28 29.41
CA SER A 19 22.58 24.74 29.19
C SER A 19 23.10 25.50 27.93
N CYS A 20 22.50 26.58 27.36
CA CYS A 20 21.42 27.53 27.71
C CYS A 20 21.03 28.43 26.48
N CYS A 21 19.77 28.91 26.41
CA CYS A 21 19.23 30.20 25.86
C CYS A 21 19.43 30.57 24.35
N MET A 22 18.59 31.30 23.58
CA MET A 22 17.30 32.02 23.73
C MET A 22 16.83 32.54 22.32
N PHE A 23 15.51 32.53 22.06
CA PHE A 23 14.66 33.59 21.42
C PHE A 23 14.34 33.76 19.89
N ILE A 24 13.00 33.88 19.65
CA ILE A 24 12.14 34.69 18.72
C ILE A 24 12.12 34.32 17.22
N SER A 25 11.09 33.65 16.66
CA SER A 25 9.66 33.97 16.34
C SER A 25 9.41 34.69 15.00
N GLN A 26 8.64 34.04 14.11
CA GLN A 26 7.43 34.52 13.39
C GLN A 26 7.32 33.89 11.99
N VAL A 27 6.24 33.14 11.74
CA VAL A 27 5.76 32.83 10.38
C VAL A 27 4.24 33.01 10.33
N GLY A 28 3.82 33.84 9.38
CA GLY A 28 2.44 34.24 9.14
C GLY A 28 1.61 33.19 8.41
N HIS A 29 0.31 33.28 8.65
CA HIS A 29 -0.76 32.51 8.00
C HIS A 29 -0.90 32.87 6.52
N ALA A 30 -1.12 31.86 5.68
CA ALA A 30 -1.72 32.03 4.36
C ALA A 30 -2.96 31.12 4.24
N ALA A 31 -4.07 31.75 3.86
CA ALA A 31 -5.42 31.21 3.73
C ALA A 31 -5.58 30.34 2.45
N PRO A 32 -6.63 29.50 2.37
CA PRO A 32 -6.78 28.48 1.32
C PRO A 32 -7.26 29.09 -0.01
N ILE A 33 -6.72 28.58 -1.12
CA ILE A 33 -7.06 29.00 -2.49
C ILE A 33 -8.27 28.21 -2.99
N ASN A 34 -9.17 28.96 -3.64
CA ASN A 34 -10.47 28.58 -4.16
C ASN A 34 -10.49 27.43 -5.18
N ALA A 35 -11.65 26.75 -5.18
CA ALA A 35 -12.12 25.80 -6.17
C ALA A 35 -11.92 26.28 -7.62
N ILE A 36 -11.29 25.44 -8.43
CA ILE A 36 -11.13 25.63 -9.87
C ILE A 36 -12.35 25.01 -10.57
N ALA A 37 -13.11 25.84 -11.26
CA ALA A 37 -14.20 25.44 -12.15
C ALA A 37 -13.65 24.84 -13.46
N PHE A 38 -14.24 23.73 -13.90
CA PHE A 38 -13.93 23.08 -15.17
C PHE A 38 -14.57 23.83 -16.36
N PRO A 39 -13.85 24.06 -17.47
CA PRO A 39 -14.47 24.56 -18.69
C PRO A 39 -15.11 23.41 -19.47
N SER A 40 -16.43 23.48 -19.66
CA SER A 40 -17.18 22.68 -20.64
C SER A 40 -16.87 23.20 -22.05
N ARG A 41 -16.21 22.40 -22.89
CA ARG A 41 -16.00 22.72 -24.31
C ARG A 41 -16.67 21.67 -25.19
N GLU A 42 -17.66 22.16 -25.93
CA GLU A 42 -18.36 21.66 -27.13
C GLU A 42 -18.06 20.24 -27.62
N GLU A 43 -19.03 19.33 -27.44
CA GLU A 43 -19.15 18.06 -28.18
C GLU A 43 -19.63 18.36 -29.62
N GLU A 44 -18.77 18.07 -30.60
CA GLU A 44 -19.16 17.90 -32.00
C GLU A 44 -20.02 16.63 -32.12
N HIS A 45 -21.17 16.71 -32.79
CA HIS A 45 -22.16 15.64 -32.93
C HIS A 45 -21.61 14.40 -33.67
N SER A 46 -20.85 13.54 -32.99
CA SER A 46 -20.65 12.16 -33.43
C SER A 46 -21.84 11.32 -32.95
N THR A 47 -22.58 10.71 -33.87
CA THR A 47 -23.64 9.74 -33.54
C THR A 47 -23.01 8.57 -32.78
N ALA A 48 -23.43 8.36 -31.52
CA ALA A 48 -22.91 7.29 -30.69
C ALA A 48 -23.22 5.90 -31.31
N ILE A 49 -22.22 5.00 -31.31
CA ILE A 49 -22.38 3.62 -31.78
C ILE A 49 -22.88 2.78 -30.61
N VAL A 50 -24.07 2.19 -30.76
CA VAL A 50 -24.61 1.26 -29.77
C VAL A 50 -23.93 -0.09 -29.94
N ILE A 51 -23.25 -0.56 -28.90
CA ILE A 51 -22.66 -1.90 -28.88
C ILE A 51 -23.79 -2.90 -28.59
N PRO A 52 -24.05 -3.89 -29.46
CA PRO A 52 -25.10 -4.87 -29.22
C PRO A 52 -24.75 -5.75 -28.02
N CYS A 53 -25.73 -5.96 -27.11
CA CYS A 53 -25.56 -6.80 -25.93
C CYS A 53 -25.43 -8.32 -26.23
N SER A 54 -25.68 -8.74 -27.48
CA SER A 54 -25.71 -10.15 -27.85
C SER A 54 -24.29 -10.71 -28.00
N LEU A 55 -23.83 -11.42 -26.97
CA LEU A 55 -22.76 -12.41 -27.13
C LEU A 55 -23.37 -13.61 -27.86
N SER A 56 -23.29 -13.67 -29.19
CA SER A 56 -23.68 -14.87 -29.92
C SER A 56 -22.63 -15.96 -29.70
N SER A 57 -22.71 -16.67 -28.58
CA SER A 57 -21.99 -17.93 -28.39
C SER A 57 -22.69 -18.99 -29.23
N VAL A 58 -22.12 -19.33 -30.39
CA VAL A 58 -22.59 -20.48 -31.15
C VAL A 58 -22.06 -21.74 -30.46
N SER A 59 -22.88 -22.40 -29.66
CA SER A 59 -22.53 -23.71 -29.10
C SER A 59 -22.75 -24.78 -30.17
N VAL A 60 -21.68 -25.18 -30.87
CA VAL A 60 -21.67 -26.43 -31.64
C VAL A 60 -20.76 -27.42 -30.91
N GLY A 61 -21.35 -28.41 -30.24
CA GLY A 61 -20.64 -29.61 -29.79
C GLY A 61 -19.55 -29.43 -28.72
N GLY A 62 -19.91 -28.95 -27.52
CA GLY A 62 -19.07 -29.09 -26.31
C GLY A 62 -17.82 -28.20 -26.22
N ASN A 63 -17.46 -27.47 -27.29
CA ASN A 63 -16.42 -26.44 -27.27
C ASN A 63 -17.08 -25.07 -27.40
N SER A 64 -17.12 -24.29 -26.32
CA SER A 64 -17.53 -22.89 -26.38
C SER A 64 -16.48 -22.09 -27.14
N VAL A 65 -16.80 -21.65 -28.37
CA VAL A 65 -15.99 -20.66 -29.10
C VAL A 65 -16.18 -19.33 -28.38
N ALA A 66 -15.08 -18.73 -27.91
CA ALA A 66 -15.11 -17.39 -27.30
C ALA A 66 -15.76 -16.41 -28.28
N ALA A 67 -16.72 -15.61 -27.80
CA ALA A 67 -17.33 -14.57 -28.61
C ALA A 67 -16.23 -13.67 -29.18
N SER A 68 -16.30 -13.35 -30.48
CA SER A 68 -15.35 -12.44 -31.10
C SER A 68 -15.43 -11.06 -30.42
N PRO A 69 -14.30 -10.42 -30.10
CA PRO A 69 -14.30 -9.10 -29.48
C PRO A 69 -14.96 -8.07 -30.40
N PHE A 70 -15.66 -7.09 -29.82
CA PHE A 70 -16.16 -5.95 -30.57
C PHE A 70 -15.00 -5.01 -30.92
N ILE A 71 -14.86 -4.69 -32.20
CA ILE A 71 -13.77 -3.85 -32.70
C ILE A 71 -14.16 -2.37 -32.62
N MET A 72 -13.30 -1.56 -32.00
CA MET A 72 -13.50 -0.14 -31.78
C MET A 72 -12.55 0.70 -32.65
N GLU A 73 -13.06 1.81 -33.16
CA GLU A 73 -12.33 2.81 -33.92
C GLU A 73 -12.02 4.02 -33.03
N SER A 74 -10.88 4.67 -33.29
CA SER A 74 -10.54 5.97 -32.69
C SER A 74 -11.56 7.06 -33.10
N HIS A 75 -11.66 8.13 -32.32
CA HIS A 75 -12.58 9.27 -32.59
C HIS A 75 -14.07 8.88 -32.58
N ARG A 76 -14.46 7.93 -31.73
CA ARG A 76 -15.84 7.44 -31.64
C ARG A 76 -16.34 7.42 -30.20
N ARG A 77 -17.65 7.59 -30.06
CA ARG A 77 -18.39 7.35 -28.82
C ARG A 77 -19.18 6.05 -28.92
N TYR A 78 -19.01 5.19 -27.93
CA TYR A 78 -19.67 3.90 -27.79
C TYR A 78 -20.61 3.89 -26.59
N VAL A 79 -21.77 3.25 -26.74
CA VAL A 79 -22.77 3.15 -25.68
C VAL A 79 -23.19 1.70 -25.50
N LEU A 80 -23.17 1.26 -24.25
CA LEU A 80 -23.71 -0.01 -23.78
C LEU A 80 -24.87 0.30 -22.81
N SER A 81 -26.08 -0.18 -23.09
CA SER A 81 -27.26 0.19 -22.27
C SER A 81 -28.08 -1.02 -21.91
N ASN A 82 -28.30 -1.22 -20.60
CA ASN A 82 -29.10 -2.30 -20.02
C ASN A 82 -28.70 -3.69 -20.54
N CYS A 83 -27.41 -3.90 -20.81
CA CYS A 83 -26.96 -5.20 -21.24
C CYS A 83 -26.98 -6.19 -20.08
N THR A 84 -27.62 -7.32 -20.32
CA THR A 84 -27.72 -8.41 -19.35
C THR A 84 -27.22 -9.69 -19.98
N ILE A 85 -26.30 -10.39 -19.32
CA ILE A 85 -25.93 -11.76 -19.69
C ILE A 85 -26.85 -12.72 -18.93
N ASP A 86 -27.50 -13.63 -19.66
CA ASP A 86 -28.42 -14.63 -19.11
C ASP A 86 -27.67 -15.59 -18.18
N ARG A 87 -28.21 -15.73 -16.97
CA ARG A 87 -27.68 -16.53 -15.86
C ARG A 87 -27.60 -18.03 -16.17
N ASN A 88 -28.36 -18.50 -17.15
CA ASN A 88 -28.35 -19.91 -17.57
C ASN A 88 -27.30 -20.21 -18.65
N HIS A 89 -26.64 -19.18 -19.18
CA HIS A 89 -25.56 -19.29 -20.18
C HIS A 89 -24.18 -18.99 -19.55
N VAL A 90 -23.96 -19.40 -18.30
CA VAL A 90 -22.66 -19.31 -17.62
C VAL A 90 -21.69 -20.30 -18.27
N VAL A 91 -21.10 -19.87 -19.38
CA VAL A 91 -19.89 -20.46 -19.92
C VAL A 91 -18.78 -20.15 -18.92
N VAL A 92 -18.08 -21.19 -18.52
CA VAL A 92 -16.83 -21.15 -17.75
C VAL A 92 -15.95 -20.00 -18.27
N GLY A 93 -15.69 -18.98 -17.43
CA GLY A 93 -14.58 -18.05 -17.63
C GLY A 93 -14.82 -16.73 -18.38
N GLY A 94 -15.95 -16.02 -18.24
CA GLY A 94 -16.00 -14.67 -18.85
C GLY A 94 -17.26 -13.80 -18.76
N ALA A 95 -18.36 -14.24 -18.14
CA ALA A 95 -19.68 -13.60 -18.27
C ALA A 95 -19.88 -12.20 -17.60
N LEU A 96 -18.82 -11.52 -17.15
CA LEU A 96 -18.90 -10.17 -16.54
C LEU A 96 -18.49 -9.05 -17.51
N PHE A 97 -17.60 -9.36 -18.44
CA PHE A 97 -16.97 -8.38 -19.31
C PHE A 97 -17.33 -8.63 -20.77
N LEU A 98 -17.69 -7.55 -21.47
CA LEU A 98 -17.78 -7.52 -22.92
C LEU A 98 -16.43 -7.11 -23.50
N ASP A 99 -15.83 -7.99 -24.31
CA ASP A 99 -14.51 -7.75 -24.89
C ASP A 99 -14.54 -6.70 -25.98
N LEU A 100 -13.78 -5.62 -25.77
CA LEU A 100 -13.58 -4.53 -26.70
C LEU A 100 -12.10 -4.47 -27.08
N ARG A 101 -11.82 -4.37 -28.38
CA ARG A 101 -10.44 -4.23 -28.88
C ARG A 101 -10.34 -3.07 -29.86
N PRO A 102 -9.21 -2.33 -29.86
CA PRO A 102 -8.97 -1.33 -30.88
C PRO A 102 -8.87 -1.99 -32.27
N ASN A 103 -9.27 -1.26 -33.30
CA ASN A 103 -9.14 -1.69 -34.67
C ASN A 103 -7.67 -1.63 -35.09
N GLN A 104 -7.02 -2.79 -35.14
CA GLN A 104 -5.63 -2.94 -35.56
C GLN A 104 -5.57 -3.36 -37.04
N THR A 105 -6.19 -2.59 -37.94
CA THR A 105 -5.98 -2.80 -39.38
C THR A 105 -4.53 -2.45 -39.73
N THR A 106 -3.84 -3.40 -40.37
CA THR A 106 -2.44 -3.34 -40.80
C THR A 106 -2.08 -2.04 -41.51
N THR A 107 -1.58 -1.06 -40.77
CA THR A 107 -0.76 0.01 -41.33
C THR A 107 0.68 -0.36 -41.06
N ASN A 108 1.50 -0.51 -42.11
CA ASN A 108 2.95 -0.76 -42.06
C ASN A 108 3.75 0.42 -41.47
N GLY A 109 3.24 1.05 -40.41
CA GLY A 109 3.82 2.19 -39.74
C GLY A 109 4.31 1.80 -38.35
N THR A 110 5.48 2.32 -37.97
CA THR A 110 6.11 2.16 -36.65
C THR A 110 5.44 2.99 -35.55
N ASP A 111 4.33 3.67 -35.86
CA ASP A 111 3.66 4.61 -34.94
C ASP A 111 2.14 4.50 -35.08
N SER A 112 1.51 3.63 -34.28
CA SER A 112 0.07 3.41 -34.34
C SER A 112 -0.62 3.95 -33.10
N PHE A 113 -1.67 4.74 -33.35
CA PHE A 113 -2.37 5.55 -32.36
C PHE A 113 -3.78 5.00 -32.11
N PHE A 114 -4.17 4.94 -30.85
CA PHE A 114 -5.55 4.69 -30.44
C PHE A 114 -6.01 5.74 -29.44
N GLY A 115 -7.08 6.46 -29.76
CA GLY A 115 -7.52 7.52 -28.87
C GLY A 115 -8.75 8.30 -29.31
N ASN A 116 -9.12 9.28 -28.48
CA ASN A 116 -10.37 10.04 -28.61
C ASN A 116 -11.58 9.09 -28.61
N VAL A 117 -11.64 8.21 -27.61
CA VAL A 117 -12.70 7.21 -27.47
C VAL A 117 -13.43 7.42 -26.15
N SER A 118 -14.76 7.45 -26.22
CA SER A 118 -15.61 7.46 -25.02
C SER A 118 -16.51 6.23 -25.01
N ILE A 119 -16.53 5.50 -23.90
CA ILE A 119 -17.37 4.33 -23.67
C ILE A 119 -18.28 4.65 -22.50
N VAL A 120 -19.60 4.63 -22.74
CA VAL A 120 -20.60 4.88 -21.71
C VAL A 120 -21.41 3.63 -21.49
N VAL A 121 -21.45 3.16 -20.25
CA VAL A 121 -22.23 2.00 -19.81
C VAL A 121 -23.29 2.46 -18.82
N SER A 122 -24.55 2.13 -19.09
CA SER A 122 -25.68 2.51 -18.25
C SER A 122 -26.57 1.30 -17.98
N GLY A 123 -26.70 0.92 -16.71
CA GLY A 123 -27.56 -0.19 -16.29
C GLY A 123 -27.07 -1.58 -16.70
N GLY A 124 -27.81 -2.61 -16.30
CA GLY A 124 -27.48 -4.01 -16.59
C GLY A 124 -26.43 -4.62 -15.65
N ASN A 125 -25.80 -5.71 -16.10
CA ASN A 125 -24.81 -6.47 -15.33
C ASN A 125 -23.49 -6.73 -16.07
N VAL A 126 -23.26 -6.05 -17.20
CA VAL A 126 -22.10 -6.24 -18.07
C VAL A 126 -21.19 -5.01 -18.00
N LEU A 127 -19.88 -5.26 -17.86
CA LEU A 127 -18.85 -4.22 -17.88
C LEU A 127 -18.09 -4.25 -19.21
N PRO A 128 -17.57 -3.10 -19.69
CA PRO A 128 -16.71 -3.10 -20.87
C PRO A 128 -15.33 -3.62 -20.46
N ARG A 129 -14.65 -4.40 -21.31
CA ARG A 129 -13.21 -4.71 -21.17
C ARG A 129 -12.49 -4.23 -22.42
N LEU A 130 -11.99 -3.00 -22.38
CA LEU A 130 -11.08 -2.49 -23.39
C LEU A 130 -9.69 -3.08 -23.16
N ARG A 131 -9.25 -3.93 -24.08
CA ARG A 131 -7.93 -4.55 -24.04
C ARG A 131 -7.05 -4.06 -25.18
N ILE A 132 -5.90 -3.49 -24.82
CA ILE A 132 -4.83 -3.12 -25.73
C ILE A 132 -3.68 -4.09 -25.50
N THR A 133 -3.40 -4.90 -26.52
CA THR A 133 -2.28 -5.85 -26.56
C THR A 133 -1.53 -5.67 -27.87
N SER A 134 -0.20 -5.84 -27.86
CA SER A 134 0.56 -5.98 -29.10
C SER A 134 0.31 -7.37 -29.68
N LEU A 135 -0.38 -7.44 -30.82
CA LEU A 135 -0.33 -8.63 -31.67
C LEU A 135 0.95 -8.54 -32.52
N GLU A 136 1.51 -9.70 -32.89
CA GLU A 136 2.87 -9.88 -33.44
C GLU A 136 3.22 -9.01 -34.68
N ASN A 137 2.26 -8.32 -35.30
CA ASN A 137 2.48 -7.55 -36.53
C ASN A 137 2.04 -6.07 -36.49
N VAL A 138 1.35 -5.58 -35.44
CA VAL A 138 0.94 -4.17 -35.30
C VAL A 138 0.95 -3.78 -33.82
N ALA A 139 1.80 -2.82 -33.44
CA ALA A 139 1.92 -2.37 -32.06
C ALA A 139 1.38 -0.95 -31.89
N ILE A 140 0.34 -0.79 -31.06
CA ILE A 140 -0.14 0.52 -30.61
C ILE A 140 0.92 1.11 -29.69
N THR A 141 1.48 2.24 -30.11
CA THR A 141 2.54 2.98 -29.43
C THR A 141 1.96 4.10 -28.57
N HIS A 142 0.87 4.71 -29.03
CA HIS A 142 0.22 5.83 -28.34
C HIS A 142 -1.25 5.53 -28.03
N VAL A 143 -1.61 5.68 -26.76
CA VAL A 143 -2.97 5.59 -26.26
C VAL A 143 -3.33 6.90 -25.59
N SER A 144 -4.30 7.65 -26.11
CA SER A 144 -4.68 8.92 -25.49
C SER A 144 -6.16 9.26 -25.54
N ASN A 145 -6.62 10.09 -24.59
CA ASN A 145 -7.99 10.59 -24.55
C ASN A 145 -9.03 9.45 -24.58
N VAL A 146 -8.87 8.48 -23.67
CA VAL A 146 -9.80 7.35 -23.52
C VAL A 146 -10.63 7.56 -22.26
N SER A 147 -11.94 7.53 -22.38
CA SER A 147 -12.88 7.81 -21.30
C SER A 147 -13.86 6.64 -21.18
N ILE A 148 -13.97 6.05 -19.99
CA ILE A 148 -14.90 4.95 -19.67
C ILE A 148 -15.77 5.42 -18.50
N HIS A 149 -17.07 5.51 -18.73
CA HIS A 149 -18.05 5.91 -17.73
C HIS A 149 -19.04 4.78 -17.51
N VAL A 150 -19.16 4.30 -16.27
CA VAL A 150 -20.07 3.23 -15.88
C VAL A 150 -21.02 3.76 -14.82
N ASP A 151 -22.33 3.68 -15.08
CA ASP A 151 -23.36 4.18 -14.18
C ASP A 151 -24.47 3.14 -13.98
N CYS A 152 -24.96 3.02 -12.74
CA CYS A 152 -26.08 2.16 -12.35
C CYS A 152 -25.93 0.68 -12.73
N VAL A 153 -24.70 0.15 -12.80
CA VAL A 153 -24.43 -1.25 -13.12
C VAL A 153 -24.40 -2.11 -11.86
N VAL A 154 -25.07 -3.25 -11.88
CA VAL A 154 -25.00 -4.28 -10.84
C VAL A 154 -24.34 -5.51 -11.43
N ALA A 155 -23.03 -5.57 -11.29
CA ALA A 155 -22.15 -6.55 -11.89
C ALA A 155 -21.67 -7.54 -10.82
N GLY A 156 -21.86 -8.84 -11.06
CA GLY A 156 -21.37 -9.89 -10.16
C GLY A 156 -22.46 -10.55 -9.30
N GLU A 157 -22.64 -11.85 -9.53
CA GLU A 157 -23.04 -12.80 -8.49
C GLU A 157 -21.80 -13.67 -8.18
N PRO A 158 -21.69 -14.30 -7.00
CA PRO A 158 -20.57 -15.18 -6.66
C PRO A 158 -20.54 -16.41 -7.57
N THR A 159 -20.00 -16.26 -8.77
CA THR A 159 -19.74 -17.35 -9.70
C THR A 159 -18.27 -17.70 -9.60
N THR A 160 -17.95 -18.93 -9.21
CA THR A 160 -16.60 -19.50 -9.27
C THR A 160 -16.22 -19.70 -10.74
N ALA A 161 -15.75 -18.64 -11.38
CA ALA A 161 -15.19 -18.73 -12.72
C ALA A 161 -13.69 -19.05 -12.60
N THR A 162 -13.29 -20.21 -13.12
CA THR A 162 -11.88 -20.52 -13.39
C THR A 162 -11.50 -19.74 -14.64
N TYR A 163 -10.71 -18.68 -14.48
CA TYR A 163 -10.32 -17.85 -15.62
C TYR A 163 -9.10 -18.45 -16.34
N PRO A 164 -9.09 -18.48 -17.69
CA PRO A 164 -7.89 -18.84 -18.42
C PRO A 164 -6.76 -17.86 -18.06
N SER A 165 -5.60 -18.44 -17.79
CA SER A 165 -4.40 -17.76 -17.35
C SER A 165 -4.00 -16.64 -18.33
N ASN A 166 -3.54 -15.51 -17.80
CA ASN A 166 -2.91 -14.39 -18.52
C ASN A 166 -3.82 -13.33 -19.16
N THR A 167 -5.14 -13.31 -18.92
CA THR A 167 -5.98 -12.15 -19.34
C THR A 167 -6.34 -11.27 -18.14
N PRO A 168 -5.95 -9.98 -18.15
CA PRO A 168 -6.36 -9.05 -17.09
C PRO A 168 -7.88 -8.95 -16.96
N LEU A 169 -8.37 -9.09 -15.73
CA LEU A 169 -9.75 -8.76 -15.37
C LEU A 169 -9.81 -7.28 -15.01
N SER A 170 -10.05 -6.46 -16.05
CA SER A 170 -10.07 -4.99 -15.97
C SER A 170 -11.04 -4.40 -16.98
N MET A 171 -11.65 -3.26 -16.64
CA MET A 171 -12.40 -2.44 -17.59
C MET A 171 -11.48 -1.83 -18.66
N PHE A 172 -10.26 -1.47 -18.28
CA PHE A 172 -9.24 -1.00 -19.20
C PHE A 172 -7.90 -1.67 -18.91
N SER A 173 -7.36 -2.37 -19.90
CA SER A 173 -6.09 -3.05 -19.78
C SER A 173 -5.14 -2.72 -20.94
N VAL A 174 -3.91 -2.43 -20.58
CA VAL A 174 -2.75 -2.38 -21.46
C VAL A 174 -1.76 -3.41 -20.92
N ASP A 175 -1.57 -4.50 -21.66
CA ASP A 175 -0.84 -5.68 -21.19
C ASP A 175 0.23 -6.08 -22.20
N GLN A 176 1.48 -6.20 -21.72
CA GLN A 176 2.66 -6.58 -22.51
C GLN A 176 2.82 -5.79 -23.82
N SER A 177 2.36 -4.54 -23.84
CA SER A 177 2.31 -3.73 -25.06
C SER A 177 3.60 -2.96 -25.30
N GLN A 178 3.84 -2.56 -26.56
CA GLN A 178 4.88 -1.57 -26.89
C GLN A 178 4.39 -0.12 -26.71
N VAL A 179 3.35 0.11 -25.90
CA VAL A 179 2.87 1.46 -25.61
C VAL A 179 3.98 2.26 -24.93
N THR A 180 4.35 3.37 -25.54
CA THR A 180 5.32 4.35 -25.03
C THR A 180 4.62 5.57 -24.45
N THR A 181 3.38 5.86 -24.85
CA THR A 181 2.59 6.95 -24.28
C THR A 181 1.19 6.48 -23.92
N PHE A 182 0.79 6.70 -22.67
CA PHE A 182 -0.53 6.41 -22.15
C PHE A 182 -1.07 7.66 -21.43
N SER A 183 -1.92 8.45 -22.08
CA SER A 183 -2.28 9.78 -21.59
C SER A 183 -3.79 10.08 -21.57
N ASN A 184 -4.21 10.97 -20.66
CA ASN A 184 -5.59 11.49 -20.59
C ASN A 184 -6.65 10.38 -20.54
N VAL A 185 -6.48 9.45 -19.59
CA VAL A 185 -7.38 8.32 -19.43
C VAL A 185 -8.28 8.56 -18.23
N THR A 186 -9.59 8.43 -18.45
CA THR A 186 -10.58 8.56 -17.39
C THR A 186 -11.38 7.27 -17.23
N VAL A 187 -11.45 6.73 -16.02
CA VAL A 187 -12.42 5.67 -15.66
C VAL A 187 -13.26 6.17 -14.50
N LYS A 188 -14.55 6.36 -14.74
CA LYS A 188 -15.51 6.82 -13.73
C LYS A 188 -16.57 5.74 -13.51
N VAL A 189 -16.70 5.28 -12.27
CA VAL A 189 -17.76 4.37 -11.83
C VAL A 189 -18.66 5.08 -10.83
N ARG A 190 -19.97 5.06 -11.09
CA ARG A 190 -20.98 5.74 -10.27
C ARG A 190 -22.18 4.83 -10.03
N ASN A 191 -22.72 4.80 -8.80
CA ASN A 191 -23.87 3.95 -8.47
C ASN A 191 -23.67 2.48 -8.88
N VAL A 192 -22.42 1.99 -8.86
CA VAL A 192 -22.07 0.64 -9.30
C VAL A 192 -21.98 -0.28 -8.09
N SER A 193 -22.51 -1.49 -8.23
CA SER A 193 -22.23 -2.60 -7.32
C SER A 193 -21.48 -3.68 -8.10
N LEU A 194 -20.17 -3.79 -7.88
CA LEU A 194 -19.28 -4.74 -8.53
C LEU A 194 -18.79 -5.78 -7.53
N PHE A 195 -19.15 -7.05 -7.74
CA PHE A 195 -18.67 -8.19 -6.95
C PHE A 195 -17.94 -9.17 -7.86
N MET A 196 -16.64 -9.38 -7.65
CA MET A 196 -15.86 -10.33 -8.43
C MET A 196 -15.29 -11.42 -7.52
N THR A 197 -15.54 -12.69 -7.86
CA THR A 197 -14.88 -13.84 -7.23
C THR A 197 -14.03 -14.55 -8.28
N VAL A 198 -12.72 -14.61 -8.05
CA VAL A 198 -11.74 -15.16 -8.99
C VAL A 198 -11.02 -16.30 -8.30
N THR A 199 -11.09 -17.51 -8.85
CA THR A 199 -10.29 -18.63 -8.38
C THR A 199 -9.27 -18.99 -9.45
N SER A 200 -7.98 -18.97 -9.09
CA SER A 200 -6.87 -19.29 -9.98
C SER A 200 -6.14 -20.54 -9.49
N ASN A 201 -5.80 -21.43 -10.43
CA ASN A 201 -5.15 -22.72 -10.16
C ASN A 201 -3.64 -22.69 -10.48
N THR A 202 -2.98 -23.77 -10.06
CA THR A 202 -1.56 -23.93 -9.70
C THR A 202 -0.45 -23.48 -10.65
N HIS A 203 -0.66 -22.81 -11.79
CA HIS A 203 0.44 -22.47 -12.73
C HIS A 203 0.25 -21.16 -13.53
N ALA A 204 -0.72 -20.31 -13.18
CA ALA A 204 -1.15 -19.17 -13.98
C ALA A 204 -0.83 -17.81 -13.33
N SER A 205 -0.43 -16.78 -14.11
CA SER A 205 -0.53 -15.41 -13.58
C SER A 205 -1.99 -15.04 -13.39
N THR A 206 -2.24 -14.44 -12.24
CA THR A 206 -3.55 -13.92 -11.86
C THR A 206 -3.48 -12.41 -11.84
N ILE A 207 -4.19 -11.79 -12.78
CA ILE A 207 -4.24 -10.34 -12.95
C ILE A 207 -5.69 -9.89 -12.75
N VAL A 208 -5.96 -9.31 -11.59
CA VAL A 208 -7.26 -8.77 -11.21
C VAL A 208 -7.06 -7.30 -10.87
N ALA A 209 -7.64 -6.43 -11.69
CA ALA A 209 -7.51 -4.98 -11.64
C ALA A 209 -8.75 -4.34 -12.26
N PRO A 210 -9.94 -4.46 -11.64
CA PRO A 210 -11.23 -4.20 -12.27
C PRO A 210 -11.37 -2.83 -12.94
N LEU A 211 -10.65 -1.79 -12.49
CA LEU A 211 -10.77 -0.46 -13.09
C LEU A 211 -9.70 -0.19 -14.15
N LEU A 212 -8.43 -0.43 -13.81
CA LEU A 212 -7.31 -0.16 -14.70
C LEU A 212 -6.13 -1.09 -14.43
N TYR A 213 -5.63 -1.70 -15.51
CA TYR A 213 -4.38 -2.44 -15.54
C TYR A 213 -3.47 -1.84 -16.61
N PHE A 214 -2.27 -1.43 -16.22
CA PHE A 214 -1.22 -1.01 -17.13
C PHE A 214 0.07 -1.74 -16.76
N ASP A 215 0.65 -2.47 -17.71
CA ASP A 215 1.95 -3.11 -17.52
C ASP A 215 2.83 -2.92 -18.76
N SER A 216 3.90 -2.16 -18.57
CA SER A 216 4.93 -1.92 -19.59
C SER A 216 6.29 -2.52 -19.18
N THR A 217 6.33 -3.47 -18.23
CA THR A 217 7.60 -4.00 -17.68
C THR A 217 8.42 -4.79 -18.70
N SER A 218 7.78 -5.33 -19.74
CA SER A 218 8.44 -5.94 -20.90
C SER A 218 8.96 -4.93 -21.93
N ASN A 219 8.59 -3.65 -21.81
CA ASN A 219 9.05 -2.59 -22.71
C ASN A 219 10.40 -2.03 -22.23
N TYR A 220 11.40 -2.09 -23.09
CA TYR A 220 12.74 -1.54 -22.85
C TYR A 220 12.86 -0.05 -23.23
N GLY A 221 11.81 0.54 -23.84
CA GLY A 221 11.75 1.95 -24.20
C GLY A 221 11.31 2.85 -23.03
N ASN A 222 11.34 4.17 -23.27
CA ASN A 222 10.76 5.15 -22.34
C ASN A 222 9.23 5.10 -22.41
N VAL A 223 8.59 5.01 -21.25
CA VAL A 223 7.13 4.94 -21.13
C VAL A 223 6.61 6.10 -20.30
N ASP A 224 5.79 6.94 -20.91
CA ASP A 224 5.19 8.11 -20.28
C ASP A 224 3.69 7.89 -20.05
N VAL A 225 3.30 7.81 -18.78
CA VAL A 225 1.93 7.65 -18.29
C VAL A 225 1.48 8.99 -17.72
N SER A 226 0.45 9.63 -18.26
CA SER A 226 0.03 10.95 -17.77
C SER A 226 -1.48 11.23 -17.81
N GLY A 227 -1.97 12.13 -16.95
CA GLY A 227 -3.36 12.61 -17.03
C GLY A 227 -4.40 11.52 -16.74
N ILE A 228 -4.12 10.66 -15.75
CA ILE A 228 -5.01 9.55 -15.39
C ILE A 228 -5.99 10.03 -14.33
N THR A 229 -7.29 9.85 -14.56
CA THR A 229 -8.36 10.19 -13.60
C THR A 229 -9.21 8.97 -13.33
N LEU A 230 -9.20 8.46 -12.10
CA LEU A 230 -10.03 7.32 -11.67
C LEU A 230 -10.95 7.77 -10.54
N CYS A 231 -12.25 7.54 -10.69
CA CYS A 231 -13.26 8.04 -9.79
C CYS A 231 -14.30 6.95 -9.45
N VAL A 232 -14.49 6.69 -8.16
CA VAL A 232 -15.48 5.75 -7.61
C VAL A 232 -16.45 6.53 -6.71
N GLU A 233 -17.67 6.75 -7.18
CA GLU A 233 -18.69 7.54 -6.47
C GLU A 233 -19.92 6.69 -6.14
N GLN A 234 -20.41 6.74 -4.90
CA GLN A 234 -21.64 6.07 -4.48
C GLN A 234 -21.66 4.57 -4.89
N SER A 235 -20.49 3.91 -4.85
CA SER A 235 -20.30 2.58 -5.46
C SER A 235 -19.61 1.61 -4.50
N ILE A 236 -19.91 0.32 -4.66
CA ILE A 236 -19.24 -0.77 -3.96
C ILE A 236 -18.44 -1.57 -4.99
N VAL A 237 -17.12 -1.63 -4.81
CA VAL A 237 -16.23 -2.48 -5.61
C VAL A 237 -15.62 -3.51 -4.69
N ASN A 238 -16.03 -4.76 -4.81
CA ASN A 238 -15.56 -5.86 -3.99
C ASN A 238 -14.98 -6.96 -4.87
N MET A 239 -13.72 -7.30 -4.62
CA MET A 239 -13.05 -8.41 -5.28
C MET A 239 -12.54 -9.41 -4.25
N THR A 240 -12.81 -10.68 -4.50
CA THR A 240 -12.33 -11.84 -3.74
C THR A 240 -11.52 -12.70 -4.69
N VAL A 241 -10.24 -12.86 -4.41
CA VAL A 241 -9.31 -13.65 -5.25
C VAL A 241 -8.77 -14.79 -4.42
N GLN A 242 -8.95 -16.01 -4.92
CA GLN A 242 -8.45 -17.23 -4.34
C GLN A 242 -7.33 -17.78 -5.23
N LEU A 243 -6.12 -17.86 -4.70
CA LEU A 243 -4.98 -18.46 -5.38
C LEU A 243 -4.75 -19.86 -4.82
N ILE A 244 -4.90 -20.88 -5.66
CA ILE A 244 -4.72 -22.28 -5.30
C ILE A 244 -3.43 -22.79 -5.93
N GLY A 245 -2.45 -23.17 -5.10
CA GLY A 245 -1.22 -23.86 -5.51
C GLY A 245 -0.03 -22.98 -5.91
N LEU A 246 0.97 -23.60 -6.56
CA LEU A 246 2.31 -23.04 -6.80
C LEU A 246 2.37 -22.15 -8.05
N ALA A 247 2.16 -20.84 -7.92
CA ALA A 247 2.50 -19.94 -9.02
C ALA A 247 4.00 -20.11 -9.37
N SER A 248 4.30 -20.62 -10.58
CA SER A 248 5.62 -20.47 -11.21
C SER A 248 5.96 -18.98 -11.35
N ASP A 249 7.16 -18.59 -11.80
CA ASP A 249 7.73 -17.22 -11.88
C ASP A 249 6.90 -16.11 -12.60
N VAL A 250 5.59 -16.04 -12.43
CA VAL A 250 4.64 -15.24 -13.22
C VAL A 250 4.10 -14.08 -12.39
N SER A 251 4.15 -12.86 -12.93
CA SER A 251 3.74 -11.61 -12.25
C SER A 251 2.24 -11.62 -11.90
N ASN A 252 1.90 -11.86 -10.63
CA ASN A 252 0.55 -11.62 -10.12
C ASN A 252 0.30 -10.10 -9.96
N ALA A 253 -0.95 -9.69 -10.14
CA ALA A 253 -1.40 -8.34 -9.83
C ALA A 253 -2.81 -8.43 -9.24
N ILE A 254 -2.94 -8.16 -7.95
CA ILE A 254 -4.22 -8.11 -7.26
C ILE A 254 -4.38 -6.70 -6.73
N ALA A 255 -5.03 -5.87 -7.54
CA ALA A 255 -5.37 -4.52 -7.13
C ALA A 255 -6.71 -4.07 -7.70
N VAL A 256 -7.20 -2.88 -7.34
CA VAL A 256 -8.30 -2.24 -8.08
C VAL A 256 -7.75 -1.48 -9.29
N VAL A 257 -6.58 -0.87 -9.08
CA VAL A 257 -5.77 -0.19 -10.10
C VAL A 257 -4.34 -0.68 -9.95
N SER A 258 -3.74 -1.10 -11.07
CA SER A 258 -2.31 -1.48 -11.12
C SER A 258 -1.63 -0.78 -12.28
N ILE A 259 -0.62 0.03 -11.99
CA ILE A 259 0.27 0.66 -12.97
C ILE A 259 1.68 0.17 -12.72
N LYS A 260 2.21 -0.61 -13.67
CA LYS A 260 3.57 -1.15 -13.64
C LYS A 260 4.35 -0.56 -14.81
N ILE A 261 5.44 0.15 -14.51
CA ILE A 261 6.33 0.71 -15.53
C ILE A 261 7.66 -0.05 -15.61
N GLY A 262 8.24 -0.05 -16.81
CA GLY A 262 9.50 -0.72 -17.13
C GLY A 262 10.74 -0.02 -16.59
N ILE A 263 11.82 -0.06 -17.38
CA ILE A 263 13.16 0.37 -16.94
C ILE A 263 13.30 1.90 -16.91
N THR A 264 12.67 2.58 -17.87
CA THR A 264 12.70 4.04 -18.02
C THR A 264 11.28 4.54 -18.26
N GLY A 265 10.86 5.58 -17.55
CA GLY A 265 9.52 6.10 -17.70
C GLY A 265 9.08 7.07 -16.62
N SER A 266 7.93 7.69 -16.86
CA SER A 266 7.30 8.64 -15.96
C SER A 266 5.84 8.27 -15.73
N VAL A 267 5.35 8.52 -14.53
CA VAL A 267 3.93 8.49 -14.18
C VAL A 267 3.57 9.83 -13.57
N GLU A 268 2.78 10.62 -14.27
CA GLU A 268 2.52 12.02 -13.93
C GLU A 268 1.03 12.38 -13.95
N ASN A 269 0.62 13.37 -13.16
CA ASN A 269 -0.73 13.94 -13.20
C ASN A 269 -1.83 12.87 -13.04
N VAL A 270 -1.75 12.09 -11.95
CA VAL A 270 -2.72 11.03 -11.65
C VAL A 270 -3.63 11.47 -10.51
N THR A 271 -4.93 11.41 -10.72
CA THR A 271 -5.95 11.68 -9.70
C THR A 271 -6.77 10.42 -9.45
N LEU A 272 -6.74 9.92 -8.21
CA LEU A 272 -7.51 8.76 -7.76
C LEU A 272 -8.48 9.22 -6.67
N PHE A 273 -9.77 8.96 -6.85
CA PHE A 273 -10.80 9.42 -5.93
C PHE A 273 -11.78 8.29 -5.61
N VAL A 274 -11.84 7.88 -4.35
CA VAL A 274 -12.94 7.08 -3.79
C VAL A 274 -13.78 8.03 -2.97
N GLY A 275 -14.92 8.43 -3.52
CA GLY A 275 -15.81 9.44 -2.95
C GLY A 275 -16.72 8.91 -1.86
N SER A 276 -17.39 9.85 -1.19
CA SER A 276 -18.31 9.59 -0.09
C SER A 276 -19.33 8.51 -0.44
N ASN A 277 -19.67 7.66 0.53
CA ASN A 277 -20.56 6.49 0.35
C ASN A 277 -20.06 5.45 -0.67
N SER A 278 -18.78 5.48 -1.05
CA SER A 278 -18.14 4.40 -1.78
C SER A 278 -17.29 3.51 -0.87
N THR A 279 -17.23 2.23 -1.19
CA THR A 279 -16.38 1.26 -0.50
C THR A 279 -15.65 0.40 -1.51
N VAL A 280 -14.32 0.32 -1.37
CA VAL A 280 -13.49 -0.57 -2.18
C VAL A 280 -12.89 -1.65 -1.29
N VAL A 281 -13.13 -2.92 -1.65
CA VAL A 281 -12.71 -4.10 -0.89
C VAL A 281 -11.89 -5.02 -1.78
N VAL A 282 -10.69 -5.38 -1.31
CA VAL A 282 -9.84 -6.42 -1.88
C VAL A 282 -9.67 -7.53 -0.86
N PHE A 283 -10.13 -8.74 -1.18
CA PHE A 283 -9.91 -9.93 -0.39
C PHE A 283 -9.04 -10.91 -1.18
N LEU A 284 -7.94 -11.36 -0.60
CA LEU A 284 -7.05 -12.38 -1.14
C LEU A 284 -7.03 -13.58 -0.20
N ASP A 285 -7.18 -14.78 -0.73
CA ASP A 285 -6.96 -16.04 -0.03
C ASP A 285 -5.99 -16.92 -0.81
N VAL A 286 -4.80 -17.12 -0.26
CA VAL A 286 -3.76 -17.94 -0.85
C VAL A 286 -3.73 -19.28 -0.13
N ILE A 287 -4.17 -20.33 -0.84
CA ILE A 287 -4.21 -21.71 -0.34
C ILE A 287 -3.02 -22.47 -0.93
N ASN A 288 -2.03 -22.76 -0.09
CA ASN A 288 -0.89 -23.57 -0.50
C ASN A 288 -1.29 -25.03 -0.77
N ALA A 289 -0.93 -25.53 -1.95
CA ALA A 289 -0.67 -26.96 -2.12
C ALA A 289 0.58 -27.27 -1.31
N THR A 290 0.51 -28.27 -0.43
CA THR A 290 1.56 -28.67 0.51
C THR A 290 2.98 -28.65 -0.12
N GLY A 291 3.85 -27.72 0.28
CA GLY A 291 5.31 -27.90 0.16
C GLY A 291 6.14 -26.98 -0.74
N GLY A 292 5.66 -25.82 -1.23
CA GLY A 292 6.51 -24.88 -2.00
C GLY A 292 6.41 -23.42 -1.58
N GLN A 293 7.33 -22.58 -2.09
CA GLN A 293 7.42 -21.15 -1.78
C GLN A 293 6.22 -20.38 -2.33
N SER A 294 5.60 -19.56 -1.48
CA SER A 294 4.57 -18.61 -1.90
C SER A 294 5.18 -17.42 -2.64
N GLN A 295 4.57 -17.03 -3.75
CA GLN A 295 4.98 -15.82 -4.46
C GLN A 295 4.41 -14.58 -3.76
N VAL A 296 5.21 -13.52 -3.70
CA VAL A 296 4.77 -12.21 -3.22
C VAL A 296 3.80 -11.57 -4.23
N VAL A 297 2.57 -11.35 -3.81
CA VAL A 297 1.47 -10.73 -4.56
C VAL A 297 1.27 -9.25 -4.20
N ASN A 298 1.52 -8.86 -2.95
CA ASN A 298 1.27 -7.51 -2.39
C ASN A 298 -0.12 -6.94 -2.76
N PRO A 299 -1.22 -7.53 -2.25
CA PRO A 299 -2.57 -7.07 -2.59
C PRO A 299 -2.79 -5.62 -2.15
N SER A 300 -3.35 -4.80 -3.04
CA SER A 300 -3.61 -3.40 -2.72
C SER A 300 -4.80 -2.79 -3.43
N ILE A 301 -5.28 -1.59 -3.07
CA ILE A 301 -6.32 -0.92 -3.87
C ILE A 301 -5.67 -0.17 -5.03
N PHE A 302 -4.65 0.64 -4.72
CA PHE A 302 -3.86 1.39 -5.70
C PHE A 302 -2.41 0.90 -5.67
N TYR A 303 -1.99 0.27 -6.78
CA TYR A 303 -0.67 -0.32 -6.92
C TYR A 303 0.14 0.36 -8.02
N PHE A 304 1.25 0.99 -7.64
CA PHE A 304 2.19 1.60 -8.57
C PHE A 304 3.56 0.98 -8.32
N LYS A 305 4.10 0.28 -9.31
CA LYS A 305 5.41 -0.35 -9.22
C LYS A 305 6.26 0.00 -10.42
N CYS A 306 7.52 0.30 -10.16
CA CYS A 306 8.55 0.32 -11.16
C CYS A 306 9.35 -0.99 -11.20
N SER A 307 9.91 -1.36 -12.35
CA SER A 307 10.78 -2.54 -12.49
C SER A 307 11.98 -2.48 -11.54
N ASP A 308 12.37 -3.64 -11.00
CA ASP A 308 13.54 -3.77 -10.12
C ASP A 308 14.88 -3.42 -10.82
N TYR A 309 14.86 -3.23 -12.15
CA TYR A 309 16.02 -2.84 -12.96
C TYR A 309 16.01 -1.37 -13.42
N ALA A 310 15.06 -0.56 -12.96
CA ALA A 310 14.83 0.77 -13.50
C ALA A 310 15.97 1.79 -13.30
N SER A 311 16.35 2.50 -14.36
CA SER A 311 17.51 3.40 -14.35
C SER A 311 17.14 4.87 -14.22
N THR A 312 15.99 5.29 -14.75
CA THR A 312 15.47 6.67 -14.65
C THR A 312 13.95 6.65 -14.60
N THR A 313 13.38 6.77 -13.41
CA THR A 313 11.92 6.75 -13.24
C THR A 313 11.38 7.80 -12.30
N LEU A 314 10.25 8.39 -12.70
CA LEU A 314 9.59 9.50 -12.00
C LEU A 314 8.14 9.13 -11.68
N LEU A 315 7.71 9.44 -10.47
CA LEU A 315 6.32 9.48 -10.06
C LEU A 315 6.00 10.91 -9.58
N ALA A 316 5.17 11.66 -10.31
CA ALA A 316 4.92 13.05 -9.98
C ALA A 316 3.46 13.51 -10.10
N ASN A 317 3.11 14.56 -9.36
CA ASN A 317 1.77 15.17 -9.36
C ASN A 317 0.66 14.12 -9.17
N ILE A 318 0.81 13.29 -8.13
CA ILE A 318 -0.14 12.24 -7.79
C ILE A 318 -1.04 12.73 -6.66
N ASN A 319 -2.35 12.68 -6.86
CA ASN A 319 -3.34 13.03 -5.86
C ASN A 319 -4.29 11.85 -5.62
N MET A 320 -4.40 11.43 -4.36
CA MET A 320 -5.22 10.29 -3.96
C MET A 320 -6.13 10.68 -2.81
N THR A 321 -7.43 10.46 -2.95
CA THR A 321 -8.42 10.68 -1.87
C THR A 321 -9.24 9.41 -1.67
N VAL A 322 -9.36 8.96 -0.41
CA VAL A 322 -10.03 7.70 -0.05
C VAL A 322 -10.98 7.91 1.11
N THR A 323 -12.26 7.55 0.94
CA THR A 323 -13.28 7.61 2.01
C THR A 323 -13.73 6.24 2.54
N GLY A 324 -13.33 5.13 1.91
CA GLY A 324 -13.73 3.79 2.33
C GLY A 324 -12.92 2.69 1.65
N ALA A 325 -12.11 1.97 2.44
CA ALA A 325 -11.17 0.98 1.91
C ALA A 325 -11.00 -0.22 2.84
N ALA A 326 -11.01 -1.43 2.27
CA ALA A 326 -10.68 -2.65 2.97
C ALA A 326 -9.75 -3.52 2.12
N VAL A 327 -8.63 -3.96 2.68
CA VAL A 327 -7.75 -4.95 2.07
C VAL A 327 -7.54 -6.07 3.08
N ARG A 328 -7.89 -7.29 2.74
CA ARG A 328 -7.70 -8.45 3.60
C ARG A 328 -7.02 -9.55 2.83
N SER A 329 -5.94 -10.06 3.38
CA SER A 329 -5.14 -11.12 2.78
C SER A 329 -5.03 -12.27 3.77
N LEU A 330 -5.35 -13.48 3.33
CA LEU A 330 -5.05 -14.73 4.00
C LEU A 330 -3.90 -15.36 3.23
N ILE A 331 -2.73 -15.41 3.83
CA ILE A 331 -1.50 -15.82 3.14
C ILE A 331 -0.83 -16.98 3.87
N PRO A 332 -0.07 -17.80 3.14
CA PRO A 332 0.68 -18.87 3.75
C PRO A 332 1.83 -18.34 4.61
N ARG A 333 2.34 -19.25 5.45
CA ARG A 333 3.41 -19.01 6.43
C ARG A 333 4.71 -18.44 5.88
N ASP A 334 4.98 -18.62 4.60
CA ASP A 334 6.26 -18.34 3.94
C ASP A 334 6.14 -17.19 2.93
N SER A 335 5.23 -16.25 3.17
CA SER A 335 5.05 -15.07 2.31
C SER A 335 5.69 -13.80 2.92
N GLU A 336 6.29 -12.98 2.06
CA GLU A 336 6.75 -11.61 2.36
C GLU A 336 5.71 -10.54 2.00
N ASP A 337 4.46 -10.93 1.75
CA ASP A 337 3.43 -10.01 1.29
C ASP A 337 3.23 -8.80 2.20
N SER A 338 3.13 -7.64 1.56
CA SER A 338 2.66 -6.40 2.15
C SER A 338 1.27 -6.10 1.60
N ALA A 339 0.24 -6.19 2.44
CA ALA A 339 -1.09 -5.75 2.08
C ALA A 339 -1.22 -4.25 2.37
N ALA A 340 -1.80 -3.48 1.43
CA ALA A 340 -1.98 -2.04 1.64
C ALA A 340 -3.12 -1.39 0.86
N VAL A 341 -3.60 -0.21 1.27
CA VAL A 341 -4.55 0.56 0.44
C VAL A 341 -3.80 1.19 -0.73
N ILE A 342 -2.70 1.87 -0.45
CA ILE A 342 -1.85 2.53 -1.44
C ILE A 342 -0.43 1.99 -1.33
N THR A 343 0.12 1.56 -2.46
CA THR A 343 1.50 1.08 -2.57
C THR A 343 2.18 1.75 -3.76
N LEU A 344 3.18 2.59 -3.48
CA LEU A 344 4.03 3.21 -4.49
C LEU A 344 5.47 2.75 -4.28
N ARG A 345 6.02 2.01 -5.26
CA ARG A 345 7.27 1.26 -5.08
C ARG A 345 8.28 1.45 -6.20
N LEU A 346 9.55 1.53 -5.80
CA LEU A 346 10.76 1.40 -6.62
C LEU A 346 10.99 2.51 -7.66
N PHE A 347 10.27 3.62 -7.58
CA PHE A 347 10.62 4.80 -8.37
C PHE A 347 11.90 5.43 -7.82
N LEU A 348 12.72 6.01 -8.71
CA LEU A 348 13.92 6.74 -8.31
C LEU A 348 13.62 8.16 -7.87
N ARG A 349 12.57 8.78 -8.42
CA ARG A 349 12.12 10.09 -8.01
C ARG A 349 10.62 10.10 -7.75
N TYR A 350 10.24 10.63 -6.60
CA TYR A 350 8.88 10.97 -6.22
C TYR A 350 8.81 12.49 -6.07
N ASP A 351 7.84 13.15 -6.71
CA ASP A 351 7.70 14.61 -6.62
C ASP A 351 6.24 15.04 -6.60
N VAL A 352 5.80 15.73 -5.54
CA VAL A 352 4.40 16.18 -5.41
C VAL A 352 3.45 14.98 -5.39
N VAL A 353 3.43 14.24 -4.29
CA VAL A 353 2.49 13.14 -4.07
C VAL A 353 1.68 13.41 -2.82
N SER A 354 0.36 13.46 -2.96
CA SER A 354 -0.56 13.79 -1.88
C SER A 354 -1.60 12.69 -1.67
N VAL A 355 -1.78 12.28 -0.42
CA VAL A 355 -2.77 11.29 0.00
C VAL A 355 -3.67 11.88 1.07
N PHE A 356 -4.98 11.80 0.86
CA PHE A 356 -6.01 12.35 1.73
C PHE A 356 -7.01 11.27 2.17
N PHE A 357 -7.22 11.15 3.47
CA PHE A 357 -8.33 10.41 4.07
C PHE A 357 -9.28 11.41 4.74
N ASP A 358 -10.53 11.43 4.29
CA ASP A 358 -11.53 12.42 4.70
C ASP A 358 -12.23 12.02 6.02
N VAL A 359 -13.08 12.90 6.54
CA VAL A 359 -13.88 12.67 7.75
C VAL A 359 -14.80 11.46 7.56
N ASP A 360 -15.04 10.73 8.65
CA ASP A 360 -15.89 9.53 8.70
C ASP A 360 -15.40 8.37 7.80
N THR A 361 -14.11 8.37 7.47
CA THR A 361 -13.48 7.32 6.70
C THR A 361 -13.13 6.11 7.57
N SER A 362 -13.44 4.90 7.08
CA SER A 362 -12.98 3.65 7.68
C SER A 362 -12.03 2.91 6.75
N VAL A 363 -10.85 2.59 7.26
CA VAL A 363 -9.81 1.84 6.55
C VAL A 363 -9.45 0.58 7.33
N MET A 364 -9.58 -0.58 6.68
CA MET A 364 -9.17 -1.86 7.24
C MET A 364 -8.09 -2.49 6.36
N VAL A 365 -6.94 -2.85 6.94
CA VAL A 365 -5.92 -3.63 6.23
C VAL A 365 -5.50 -4.82 7.07
N GLN A 366 -5.67 -6.03 6.57
CA GLN A 366 -5.36 -7.25 7.30
C GLN A 366 -4.50 -8.14 6.44
N ASN A 367 -3.46 -8.70 7.03
CA ASN A 367 -2.65 -9.72 6.40
C ASN A 367 -2.47 -10.85 7.41
N ILE A 368 -3.32 -11.86 7.33
CA ILE A 368 -3.45 -12.92 8.33
C ILE A 368 -2.75 -14.16 7.80
N CYS A 369 -1.93 -14.78 8.62
CA CYS A 369 -1.31 -16.06 8.26
C CYS A 369 -2.38 -17.17 8.33
N SER A 370 -2.59 -17.89 7.23
CA SER A 370 -3.50 -19.04 7.12
C SER A 370 -2.75 -20.35 7.39
N GLY A 371 -3.19 -21.13 8.39
CA GLY A 371 -2.66 -22.46 8.69
C GLY A 371 -2.41 -22.75 10.17
N SER A 372 -2.31 -24.03 10.54
CA SER A 372 -2.20 -24.50 11.93
C SER A 372 -0.84 -24.27 12.60
N ASN A 373 0.19 -23.86 11.85
CA ASN A 373 1.54 -23.59 12.37
C ASN A 373 2.19 -22.40 11.64
N CYS A 374 1.74 -21.19 11.94
CA CYS A 374 2.48 -19.94 11.63
C CYS A 374 3.71 -19.79 12.55
N SER A 375 4.45 -20.87 12.77
CA SER A 375 5.74 -20.86 13.44
C SER A 375 6.58 -21.94 12.78
N LEU A 376 7.73 -21.55 12.22
CA LEU A 376 8.95 -22.36 11.99
C LEU A 376 9.83 -21.67 10.94
N SER A 377 11.07 -21.37 11.37
CA SER A 377 12.33 -21.27 10.61
C SER A 377 12.48 -20.47 9.30
N LEU A 378 11.43 -19.94 8.68
CA LEU A 378 11.53 -19.23 7.40
C LEU A 378 11.66 -17.70 7.58
N GLN A 379 12.47 -17.05 6.75
CA GLN A 379 12.92 -15.65 6.86
C GLN A 379 11.91 -14.61 6.30
N GLN A 380 10.70 -15.05 5.96
CA GLN A 380 9.71 -14.28 5.21
C GLN A 380 8.58 -13.85 6.17
N PHE A 381 8.24 -12.56 6.16
CA PHE A 381 7.37 -12.00 7.19
C PHE A 381 6.32 -11.04 6.62
N PRO A 382 5.04 -11.40 6.73
CA PRO A 382 3.94 -10.58 6.30
C PRO A 382 3.84 -9.23 7.00
N ARG A 383 3.40 -8.23 6.26
CA ARG A 383 3.23 -6.85 6.77
C ARG A 383 1.92 -6.26 6.31
N VAL A 384 1.53 -5.20 7.02
CA VAL A 384 0.40 -4.34 6.66
C VAL A 384 0.84 -2.88 6.67
N ARG A 385 0.47 -2.16 5.61
CA ARG A 385 0.58 -0.70 5.50
C ARG A 385 -0.78 -0.13 5.09
N VAL A 386 -1.16 1.09 5.49
CA VAL A 386 -2.28 1.76 4.79
C VAL A 386 -1.74 2.47 3.55
N VAL A 387 -0.66 3.23 3.72
CA VAL A 387 0.08 3.90 2.66
C VAL A 387 1.55 3.53 2.76
N GLU A 388 2.10 3.00 1.68
CA GLU A 388 3.51 2.63 1.56
C GLU A 388 4.19 3.40 0.42
N PHE A 389 5.22 4.17 0.78
CA PHE A 389 6.20 4.72 -0.15
C PHE A 389 7.53 4.02 0.08
N LEU A 390 7.92 3.19 -0.89
CA LEU A 390 9.17 2.43 -0.83
C LEU A 390 10.07 2.85 -1.99
N ALA A 391 11.13 3.59 -1.68
CA ALA A 391 12.17 3.87 -2.67
C ALA A 391 12.98 2.61 -3.00
N ARG A 392 13.75 2.68 -4.09
CA ARG A 392 14.63 1.57 -4.48
C ARG A 392 15.86 1.52 -3.59
N GLU A 393 16.01 0.42 -2.83
CA GLU A 393 17.21 0.15 -2.04
C GLU A 393 18.48 0.19 -2.92
N ASN A 394 19.57 0.73 -2.37
CA ASN A 394 20.92 0.79 -2.98
C ASN A 394 21.09 1.70 -4.19
N LEU A 395 20.12 2.55 -4.52
CA LEU A 395 20.27 3.64 -5.50
C LEU A 395 19.95 4.98 -4.87
N ILE A 396 20.36 6.07 -5.53
CA ILE A 396 20.02 7.43 -5.12
C ILE A 396 18.55 7.67 -5.46
N ALA A 397 17.68 7.46 -4.48
CA ALA A 397 16.25 7.71 -4.59
C ALA A 397 15.87 9.01 -3.88
N VAL A 398 15.07 9.85 -4.53
CA VAL A 398 14.69 11.18 -4.05
C VAL A 398 13.18 11.26 -3.90
N MET A 399 12.70 11.66 -2.72
CA MET A 399 11.29 11.95 -2.46
C MET A 399 11.13 13.43 -2.09
N THR A 400 10.33 14.17 -2.84
CA THR A 400 10.07 15.60 -2.59
C THR A 400 8.59 15.93 -2.58
N ASN A 401 8.21 16.88 -1.72
CA ASN A 401 6.84 17.42 -1.68
C ASN A 401 5.79 16.33 -1.45
N MET A 402 6.03 15.48 -0.45
CA MET A 402 5.13 14.39 -0.10
C MET A 402 4.12 14.88 0.93
N SER A 403 2.84 14.55 0.77
CA SER A 403 1.77 14.93 1.69
C SER A 403 0.92 13.73 2.09
N PHE A 404 0.67 13.59 3.39
CA PHE A 404 -0.31 12.66 3.93
C PHE A 404 -1.20 13.39 4.93
N VAL A 405 -2.49 13.42 4.67
CA VAL A 405 -3.48 14.06 5.55
C VAL A 405 -4.58 13.06 5.85
N ALA A 406 -4.88 12.87 7.13
CA ALA A 406 -5.99 12.04 7.58
C ALA A 406 -6.76 12.79 8.66
N THR A 407 -8.08 12.96 8.46
CA THR A 407 -8.95 13.65 9.41
C THR A 407 -10.15 12.79 9.74
N GLY A 408 -10.49 12.60 11.01
CA GLY A 408 -11.71 11.85 11.36
C GLY A 408 -11.72 10.39 10.90
N THR A 409 -10.55 9.80 10.67
CA THR A 409 -10.41 8.47 10.06
C THR A 409 -10.19 7.39 11.11
N THR A 410 -10.83 6.23 10.93
CA THR A 410 -10.57 5.01 11.72
C THR A 410 -9.73 4.03 10.91
N PHE A 411 -8.55 3.69 11.44
CA PHE A 411 -7.66 2.68 10.89
C PHE A 411 -7.72 1.40 11.71
N SER A 412 -7.86 0.25 11.03
CA SER A 412 -7.79 -1.07 11.64
C SER A 412 -6.79 -1.94 10.89
N VAL A 413 -5.68 -2.28 11.54
CA VAL A 413 -4.59 -3.06 10.95
C VAL A 413 -4.27 -4.34 11.75
N ASP A 414 -4.19 -5.50 11.10
CA ASP A 414 -3.85 -6.78 11.74
C ASP A 414 -2.83 -7.56 10.89
N THR A 415 -1.70 -7.95 11.47
CA THR A 415 -0.63 -8.63 10.73
C THR A 415 0.36 -9.38 11.61
N PRO A 416 1.00 -10.47 11.17
CA PRO A 416 2.02 -11.17 11.93
C PRO A 416 3.20 -10.33 12.45
N LYS A 417 3.77 -9.41 11.64
CA LYS A 417 5.05 -8.75 11.99
C LYS A 417 4.94 -7.24 12.23
N SER A 418 4.47 -6.48 11.24
CA SER A 418 4.55 -5.01 11.28
C SER A 418 3.32 -4.36 10.70
N ALA A 419 2.66 -3.54 11.51
CA ALA A 419 1.45 -2.79 11.17
C ALA A 419 1.71 -1.29 11.25
N LEU A 420 1.84 -0.63 10.09
CA LEU A 420 2.03 0.82 10.03
C LEU A 420 0.90 1.48 9.24
N ILE A 421 0.50 2.71 9.57
CA ILE A 421 -0.49 3.42 8.77
C ILE A 421 0.19 4.09 7.57
N ALA A 422 1.10 5.02 7.80
CA ALA A 422 1.87 5.67 6.73
C ALA A 422 3.37 5.41 6.89
N SER A 423 4.04 5.01 5.81
CA SER A 423 5.49 4.78 5.83
C SER A 423 6.21 5.33 4.60
N TRP A 424 7.32 6.05 4.85
CA TRP A 424 8.32 6.45 3.86
C TRP A 424 9.64 5.74 4.15
N GLN A 425 10.09 4.91 3.21
CA GLN A 425 11.22 4.01 3.41
C GLN A 425 12.22 4.12 2.26
N ASP A 426 13.51 3.91 2.60
CA ASP A 426 14.65 3.78 1.69
C ASP A 426 14.97 4.99 0.79
N ALA A 427 14.37 6.16 1.06
CA ALA A 427 14.71 7.38 0.34
C ALA A 427 16.13 7.82 0.71
N THR A 428 17.00 8.02 -0.29
CA THR A 428 18.31 8.65 -0.06
C THR A 428 18.13 10.10 0.37
N VAL A 429 17.22 10.81 -0.32
CA VAL A 429 16.87 12.19 -0.01
C VAL A 429 15.36 12.29 0.19
N LEU A 430 14.93 12.91 1.29
CA LEU A 430 13.52 13.18 1.58
C LEU A 430 13.35 14.67 1.91
N ARG A 431 12.61 15.43 1.10
CA ARG A 431 12.40 16.88 1.34
C ARG A 431 10.96 17.28 1.30
N ASN A 432 10.59 18.25 2.14
CA ASN A 432 9.26 18.84 2.17
C ASN A 432 8.16 17.77 2.38
N LEU A 433 8.35 16.92 3.39
CA LEU A 433 7.31 15.97 3.82
C LEU A 433 6.33 16.69 4.75
N PHE A 434 5.05 16.67 4.42
CA PHE A 434 3.98 17.19 5.25
C PHE A 434 3.03 16.06 5.67
N VAL A 435 2.97 15.79 6.97
CA VAL A 435 2.08 14.79 7.56
C VAL A 435 1.16 15.49 8.56
N ASN A 436 -0.15 15.32 8.42
CA ASN A 436 -1.11 15.84 9.37
C ASN A 436 -2.21 14.81 9.66
N VAL A 437 -2.29 14.33 10.89
CA VAL A 437 -3.30 13.36 11.33
C VAL A 437 -4.10 13.95 12.48
N THR A 438 -5.40 14.15 12.28
CA THR A 438 -6.25 14.86 13.25
C THR A 438 -7.54 14.07 13.53
N ASN A 439 -7.93 13.94 14.79
CA ASN A 439 -9.17 13.27 15.18
C ASN A 439 -9.30 11.83 14.65
N CYS A 440 -8.20 11.08 14.62
CA CYS A 440 -8.17 9.72 14.07
C CYS A 440 -8.09 8.66 15.17
N THR A 441 -8.63 7.49 14.88
CA THR A 441 -8.49 6.29 15.74
C THR A 441 -7.68 5.22 15.01
N MET A 442 -6.76 4.56 15.70
CA MET A 442 -5.98 3.44 15.17
C MET A 442 -6.13 2.22 16.08
N ASN A 443 -6.51 1.09 15.49
CA ASN A 443 -6.47 -0.22 16.12
C ASN A 443 -5.44 -1.07 15.39
N ALA A 444 -4.35 -1.44 16.06
CA ALA A 444 -3.29 -2.25 15.47
C ALA A 444 -3.04 -3.53 16.26
N ARG A 445 -2.91 -4.63 15.53
CA ARG A 445 -2.61 -5.95 16.09
C ARG A 445 -1.43 -6.57 15.38
N THR A 446 -0.46 -7.06 16.16
CA THR A 446 0.66 -7.83 15.62
C THR A 446 0.89 -9.11 16.39
N ARG A 447 0.38 -10.23 15.89
CA ARG A 447 0.27 -11.51 16.59
C ARG A 447 0.35 -12.71 15.66
N GLY A 448 0.49 -13.92 16.21
CA GLY A 448 0.29 -15.15 15.45
C GLY A 448 1.48 -15.67 14.63
N LEU A 449 2.67 -15.11 14.80
CA LEU A 449 3.90 -15.67 14.22
C LEU A 449 5.03 -15.66 15.24
N ILE A 450 5.67 -16.80 15.51
CA ILE A 450 6.91 -16.81 16.32
C ILE A 450 8.04 -16.30 15.41
N LEU A 451 8.58 -15.12 15.73
CA LEU A 451 9.68 -14.58 14.94
C LEU A 451 10.99 -15.26 15.34
N PRO A 452 11.84 -15.66 14.37
CA PRO A 452 13.20 -16.05 14.65
C PRO A 452 13.94 -15.01 15.51
N HIS A 453 14.85 -15.49 16.35
CA HIS A 453 15.67 -14.64 17.21
C HIS A 453 16.39 -13.55 16.40
N GLY A 454 16.31 -12.30 16.87
CA GLY A 454 16.97 -11.15 16.24
C GLY A 454 16.05 -10.20 15.45
N LEU A 455 14.77 -10.55 15.25
CA LEU A 455 13.84 -9.73 14.47
C LEU A 455 12.94 -8.84 15.34
N VAL A 456 12.43 -7.76 14.74
CA VAL A 456 11.63 -6.72 15.39
C VAL A 456 10.18 -6.78 14.93
N ARG A 457 9.23 -6.63 15.87
CA ARG A 457 7.83 -6.27 15.56
C ARG A 457 7.62 -4.79 15.77
N SER A 458 6.87 -4.15 14.88
CA SER A 458 6.59 -2.72 14.97
C SER A 458 5.13 -2.39 14.71
N GLN A 459 4.61 -1.47 15.51
CA GLN A 459 3.36 -0.77 15.27
C GLN A 459 3.57 0.73 15.39
N ALA A 460 3.14 1.48 14.38
CA ALA A 460 3.11 2.93 14.46
C ALA A 460 2.10 3.56 13.50
N LEU A 461 1.63 4.76 13.86
CA LEU A 461 0.83 5.57 12.96
C LEU A 461 1.69 6.05 11.79
N ILE A 462 2.86 6.61 12.10
CA ILE A 462 3.76 7.20 11.10
C ILE A 462 5.16 6.64 11.26
N GLU A 463 5.77 6.24 10.15
CA GLU A 463 7.17 5.86 10.08
C GLU A 463 7.87 6.61 8.94
N VAL A 464 8.97 7.28 9.26
CA VAL A 464 9.79 7.99 8.28
C VAL A 464 11.23 7.51 8.43
N SER A 465 11.81 7.05 7.32
CA SER A 465 13.22 6.65 7.21
C SER A 465 13.83 7.30 5.97
N SER A 466 15.07 7.79 6.12
CA SER A 466 15.86 8.31 5.01
C SER A 466 17.35 8.02 5.19
N ASN A 467 17.98 7.45 4.16
CA ASN A 467 19.35 6.93 4.21
C ASN A 467 20.43 8.02 4.32
N ASP A 468 20.22 9.22 3.77
CA ASP A 468 21.24 10.28 3.75
C ASP A 468 20.73 11.68 4.12
N ASP A 469 19.74 12.26 3.45
CA ASP A 469 19.35 13.67 3.69
C ASP A 469 17.83 13.85 3.77
N ALA A 470 17.29 13.92 4.98
CA ALA A 470 15.90 14.29 5.20
C ALA A 470 15.80 15.74 5.74
N GLN A 471 15.10 16.63 5.05
CA GLN A 471 14.97 18.06 5.39
C GLN A 471 13.53 18.57 5.23
N ASN A 472 13.19 19.61 5.98
CA ASN A 472 11.88 20.27 5.93
C ASN A 472 10.72 19.28 6.12
N ILE A 473 10.79 18.51 7.21
CA ILE A 473 9.77 17.52 7.54
C ILE A 473 8.82 18.13 8.56
N TYR A 474 7.53 18.11 8.29
CA TYR A 474 6.49 18.47 9.25
C TYR A 474 5.61 17.26 9.53
N ILE A 475 5.46 16.91 10.80
CA ILE A 475 4.57 15.85 11.25
C ILE A 475 3.70 16.39 12.39
N GLY A 476 2.40 16.51 12.15
CA GLY A 476 1.39 16.86 13.14
C GLY A 476 0.49 15.67 13.43
N VAL A 477 0.33 15.31 14.71
CA VAL A 477 -0.64 14.32 15.18
C VAL A 477 -1.45 14.94 16.31
N PHE A 478 -2.75 15.10 16.09
CA PHE A 478 -3.65 15.87 16.94
C PHE A 478 -4.90 15.08 17.29
N ASP A 479 -5.31 15.10 18.56
CA ASP A 479 -6.63 14.60 18.99
C ASP A 479 -6.86 13.12 18.59
N CYS A 480 -5.80 12.30 18.63
CA CYS A 480 -5.83 10.91 18.15
C CYS A 480 -5.89 9.89 19.29
N MET A 481 -6.45 8.71 18.98
CA MET A 481 -6.51 7.60 19.91
C MET A 481 -5.96 6.31 19.27
N LEU A 482 -4.96 5.70 19.92
CA LEU A 482 -4.29 4.51 19.41
C LEU A 482 -4.47 3.34 20.38
N PHE A 483 -4.86 2.19 19.86
CA PHE A 483 -4.94 0.91 20.56
C PHE A 483 -4.01 -0.08 19.86
N LEU A 484 -2.92 -0.40 20.53
CA LEU A 484 -1.81 -1.19 20.01
C LEU A 484 -1.73 -2.50 20.81
N ASP A 485 -1.90 -3.63 20.14
CA ASP A 485 -1.82 -4.97 20.74
C ASP A 485 -0.73 -5.78 20.05
N LEU A 486 0.36 -6.03 20.77
CA LEU A 486 1.56 -6.68 20.26
C LEU A 486 1.80 -7.97 21.03
N GLU A 487 1.91 -9.08 20.31
CA GLU A 487 2.52 -10.30 20.84
C GLU A 487 3.99 -10.29 20.43
N SER A 488 4.95 -10.49 21.34
CA SER A 488 6.37 -10.46 20.98
C SER A 488 6.87 -11.81 20.42
N GLY A 489 6.46 -12.94 20.99
CA GLY A 489 6.65 -14.28 20.42
C GLY A 489 8.08 -14.57 19.93
N SER A 490 9.05 -14.59 20.86
CA SER A 490 10.49 -14.80 20.62
C SER A 490 11.22 -13.74 19.78
N SER A 491 10.57 -12.62 19.43
CA SER A 491 11.21 -11.48 18.78
C SER A 491 12.34 -10.89 19.63
N LEU A 492 13.31 -10.23 18.98
CA LEU A 492 14.31 -9.44 19.72
C LEU A 492 13.67 -8.26 20.42
N VAL A 493 12.79 -7.49 19.76
CA VAL A 493 12.12 -6.31 20.32
C VAL A 493 10.70 -6.18 19.76
N ALA A 494 9.73 -5.84 20.62
CA ALA A 494 8.43 -5.30 20.21
C ALA A 494 8.43 -3.77 20.38
N LEU A 495 8.17 -3.04 19.29
CA LEU A 495 8.12 -1.58 19.24
C LEU A 495 6.70 -1.09 19.00
N ALA A 496 6.22 -0.22 19.88
CA ALA A 496 4.94 0.48 19.73
C ALA A 496 5.18 2.00 19.78
N GLY A 497 4.54 2.76 18.89
CA GLY A 497 4.55 4.20 19.02
C GLY A 497 3.58 4.96 18.12
N VAL A 498 3.55 6.29 18.27
CA VAL A 498 2.76 7.16 17.38
C VAL A 498 3.60 7.51 16.16
N VAL A 499 4.80 8.07 16.38
CA VAL A 499 5.71 8.47 15.30
C VAL A 499 7.08 7.82 15.50
N ASN A 500 7.56 7.16 14.44
CA ASN A 500 8.91 6.61 14.37
C ASN A 500 9.72 7.36 13.32
N LEU A 501 10.84 7.94 13.75
CA LEU A 501 11.83 8.59 12.91
C LEU A 501 13.12 7.78 12.93
N PHE A 502 13.46 7.19 11.79
CA PHE A 502 14.67 6.41 11.60
C PHE A 502 15.64 7.15 10.67
N ASP A 503 16.92 6.88 10.83
CA ASP A 503 18.00 7.38 9.97
C ASP A 503 18.16 8.91 9.97
N ASN A 504 18.51 9.56 8.83
CA ASN A 504 19.02 10.94 8.85
C ASN A 504 17.95 12.01 8.72
N ILE A 505 17.18 12.20 9.77
CA ILE A 505 16.16 13.25 9.83
C ILE A 505 16.77 14.55 10.38
N SER A 506 16.74 15.60 9.55
CA SER A 506 17.13 16.98 9.89
C SER A 506 16.02 17.97 9.56
N ALA A 507 16.08 19.18 10.12
CA ALA A 507 15.14 20.27 9.87
C ALA A 507 13.67 19.80 9.93
N ALA A 508 13.33 19.09 11.01
CA ALA A 508 12.06 18.43 11.17
C ALA A 508 11.28 19.04 12.34
N THR A 509 9.99 19.29 12.16
CA THR A 509 9.06 19.72 13.20
C THR A 509 8.06 18.59 13.43
N LEU A 510 8.04 18.06 14.65
CA LEU A 510 7.13 17.02 15.09
C LEU A 510 6.28 17.57 16.22
N ILE A 511 4.96 17.57 16.04
CA ILE A 511 3.99 18.00 17.03
C ILE A 511 3.02 16.86 17.28
N VAL A 512 3.00 16.37 18.52
CA VAL A 512 2.03 15.37 18.98
C VAL A 512 1.25 15.98 20.14
N ARG A 513 -0.06 16.20 19.96
CA ARG A 513 -0.89 16.88 20.95
C ARG A 513 -2.22 16.17 21.18
N ASN A 514 -2.62 16.06 22.44
CA ASN A 514 -3.87 15.43 22.83
C ASN A 514 -4.02 14.01 22.26
N VAL A 515 -2.97 13.19 22.41
CA VAL A 515 -2.95 11.82 21.90
C VAL A 515 -3.02 10.83 23.05
N THR A 516 -3.95 9.88 22.97
CA THR A 516 -4.05 8.77 23.92
C THR A 516 -3.59 7.47 23.27
N MET A 517 -2.56 6.84 23.82
CA MET A 517 -2.02 5.57 23.37
C MET A 517 -2.25 4.49 24.43
N TRP A 518 -2.96 3.43 24.07
CA TRP A 518 -3.07 2.19 24.82
C TRP A 518 -2.22 1.13 24.15
N SER A 519 -1.19 0.63 24.82
CA SER A 519 -0.28 -0.38 24.30
C SER A 519 -0.27 -1.60 25.22
N ASN A 520 -0.65 -2.75 24.68
CA ASN A 520 -0.57 -4.03 25.36
C ASN A 520 0.51 -4.88 24.67
N ILE A 521 1.59 -5.21 25.38
CA ILE A 521 2.69 -6.01 24.85
C ILE A 521 2.77 -7.30 25.65
N THR A 522 2.47 -8.43 25.00
CA THR A 522 2.31 -9.74 25.65
C THR A 522 3.24 -10.80 25.08
N ASN A 523 3.46 -11.87 25.86
CA ASN A 523 4.20 -13.07 25.47
C ASN A 523 5.58 -12.77 24.84
N GLY A 524 6.31 -11.83 25.44
CA GLY A 524 7.64 -11.46 24.97
C GLY A 524 8.73 -12.34 25.54
N THR A 525 9.06 -13.42 24.84
CA THR A 525 10.28 -14.19 25.11
C THR A 525 11.47 -13.40 24.57
N VAL A 526 12.37 -12.96 25.44
CA VAL A 526 13.52 -12.16 25.01
C VAL A 526 14.64 -13.06 24.48
N ALA A 527 15.13 -12.79 23.26
CA ALA A 527 16.27 -13.52 22.71
C ALA A 527 17.57 -13.09 23.42
N SER A 528 18.27 -14.02 24.07
CA SER A 528 19.59 -13.77 24.64
C SER A 528 20.67 -13.89 23.56
N ALA A 529 21.42 -12.82 23.28
CA ALA A 529 22.65 -12.94 22.50
C ALA A 529 23.76 -13.44 23.43
N SER A 530 24.12 -14.72 23.38
CA SER A 530 25.15 -15.29 24.26
C SER A 530 26.53 -14.67 23.98
N LEU A 531 26.88 -13.60 24.71
CA LEU A 531 28.25 -13.11 24.84
C LEU A 531 28.76 -13.59 26.20
N PRO A 532 29.72 -14.53 26.25
CA PRO A 532 30.27 -15.02 27.51
C PRO A 532 30.88 -13.85 28.31
N GLY A 533 30.48 -13.70 29.57
CA GLY A 533 31.14 -12.79 30.53
C GLY A 533 30.49 -11.42 30.76
N LEU A 534 29.35 -11.08 30.14
CA LEU A 534 28.57 -9.88 30.50
C LEU A 534 27.28 -10.27 31.23
N VAL A 535 27.09 -9.77 32.46
CA VAL A 535 25.78 -9.71 33.11
C VAL A 535 24.98 -8.62 32.40
N GLY A 536 23.95 -9.01 31.66
CA GLY A 536 23.12 -8.10 30.90
C GLY A 536 21.90 -7.59 31.64
N ALA A 537 21.52 -6.33 31.37
CA ALA A 537 20.27 -5.75 31.83
C ALA A 537 19.12 -6.11 30.88
N LEU A 538 17.97 -6.54 31.42
CA LEU A 538 16.70 -6.57 30.69
C LEU A 538 16.15 -5.12 30.61
N THR A 539 16.06 -4.57 29.41
CA THR A 539 15.48 -3.26 29.12
C THR A 539 14.06 -3.46 28.63
N ILE A 540 13.10 -3.10 29.49
CA ILE A 540 11.70 -2.89 29.10
C ILE A 540 11.41 -1.41 29.30
N GLY A 541 11.03 -0.74 28.20
CA GLY A 541 10.94 0.71 28.12
C GLY A 541 9.51 1.19 27.94
N THR A 542 9.14 2.21 28.69
CA THR A 542 8.07 3.13 28.28
C THR A 542 8.61 4.54 28.39
N SER A 543 8.56 5.26 27.29
CA SER A 543 9.01 6.65 27.22
C SER A 543 7.99 7.50 26.48
N ILE A 544 8.16 8.82 26.53
CA ILE A 544 7.37 9.74 25.71
C ILE A 544 8.13 10.05 24.45
N VAL A 545 9.39 10.44 24.60
CA VAL A 545 10.34 10.53 23.50
C VAL A 545 11.47 9.54 23.81
N ASN A 546 11.62 8.54 22.95
CA ASN A 546 12.72 7.60 22.99
C ASN A 546 13.79 8.06 22.00
N MET A 547 15.03 8.14 22.44
CA MET A 547 16.16 8.48 21.58
C MET A 547 17.18 7.36 21.61
N LEU A 548 17.35 6.69 20.47
CA LEU A 548 18.38 5.67 20.29
C LEU A 548 19.51 6.25 19.46
N MET A 549 20.63 6.60 20.10
CA MET A 549 21.78 7.13 19.39
C MET A 549 22.48 6.03 18.58
N GLN A 550 22.24 6.00 17.27
CA GLN A 550 23.01 5.19 16.34
C GLN A 550 24.19 5.99 15.78
N ARG A 551 25.39 5.40 15.75
CA ARG A 551 26.50 5.96 14.95
C ARG A 551 26.09 5.85 13.48
N PRO A 552 26.01 6.95 12.74
CA PRO A 552 25.49 6.91 11.39
C PRO A 552 26.46 6.12 10.50
N SER A 553 25.92 5.34 9.55
CA SER A 553 26.73 4.64 8.54
C SER A 553 27.30 5.60 7.50
N TYR A 554 26.79 6.83 7.42
CA TYR A 554 27.18 7.90 6.50
C TYR A 554 27.34 9.23 7.27
N MET A 555 28.21 10.14 6.82
CA MET A 555 28.79 11.23 7.63
C MET A 555 27.85 12.38 8.07
N ASN A 556 26.56 12.38 7.75
CA ASN A 556 25.69 13.51 8.11
C ASN A 556 25.00 13.32 9.46
N VAL A 557 24.98 14.33 10.32
CA VAL A 557 24.27 14.31 11.63
C VAL A 557 22.88 14.89 11.43
N GLY A 558 21.87 14.27 12.04
CA GLY A 558 20.52 14.83 12.08
C GLY A 558 20.54 16.13 12.89
N ALA A 559 20.18 17.26 12.29
CA ALA A 559 20.26 18.57 12.94
C ALA A 559 18.92 19.31 12.91
N SER A 560 18.66 20.15 13.92
CA SER A 560 17.50 21.07 13.94
C SER A 560 16.14 20.35 13.91
N VAL A 561 15.98 19.32 14.75
CA VAL A 561 14.69 18.64 14.98
C VAL A 561 14.00 19.30 16.17
N ASP A 562 12.79 19.80 15.98
CA ASP A 562 11.90 20.30 17.04
C ASP A 562 10.79 19.29 17.31
N ILE A 563 10.72 18.79 18.53
CA ILE A 563 9.74 17.79 18.97
C ILE A 563 8.92 18.39 20.10
N THR A 564 7.63 18.59 19.86
CA THR A 564 6.68 19.05 20.87
C THR A 564 5.65 17.95 21.14
N VAL A 565 5.64 17.43 22.36
CA VAL A 565 4.64 16.46 22.84
C VAL A 565 3.86 17.06 24.00
N THR A 566 2.55 17.23 23.83
CA THR A 566 1.70 17.95 24.81
C THR A 566 0.37 17.25 25.03
N ASP A 567 -0.15 17.28 26.26
CA ASP A 567 -1.47 16.74 26.60
C ASP A 567 -1.65 15.26 26.20
N CYS A 568 -0.58 14.46 26.18
CA CYS A 568 -0.64 13.07 25.75
C CYS A 568 -0.74 12.10 26.94
N ILE A 569 -1.40 10.98 26.71
CA ILE A 569 -1.58 9.91 27.69
C ILE A 569 -1.06 8.60 27.09
N ALA A 570 -0.19 7.89 27.82
CA ALA A 570 0.31 6.57 27.43
C ALA A 570 -0.01 5.54 28.53
N TYR A 571 -0.94 4.64 28.23
CA TYR A 571 -1.23 3.45 29.04
C TYR A 571 -0.49 2.26 28.42
N VAL A 572 0.52 1.75 29.12
CA VAL A 572 1.36 0.67 28.59
C VAL A 572 1.40 -0.50 29.56
N ASN A 573 0.99 -1.66 29.07
CA ASN A 573 1.10 -2.92 29.79
C ASN A 573 2.18 -3.81 29.16
N HIS A 574 3.13 -4.25 29.97
CA HIS A 574 4.17 -5.21 29.59
C HIS A 574 3.96 -6.53 30.31
N ALA A 575 3.75 -7.59 29.54
CA ALA A 575 3.56 -8.97 30.01
C ALA A 575 4.60 -9.90 29.35
N SER A 576 5.88 -9.65 29.60
CA SER A 576 7.02 -10.34 28.97
C SER A 576 7.49 -11.55 29.79
N VAL A 577 7.98 -12.59 29.10
CA VAL A 577 8.55 -13.82 29.71
C VAL A 577 10.08 -13.72 29.69
N VAL A 578 10.72 -13.79 30.85
CA VAL A 578 12.17 -13.95 30.91
C VAL A 578 12.50 -15.44 30.68
N PRO A 579 13.33 -15.81 29.69
CA PRO A 579 13.72 -17.20 29.50
C PRO A 579 14.40 -17.75 30.78
N SER A 580 14.03 -18.96 31.19
CA SER A 580 14.57 -19.61 32.39
C SER A 580 16.00 -20.17 32.22
N SER A 581 16.56 -20.16 31.00
CA SER A 581 17.90 -20.68 30.71
C SER A 581 18.99 -19.66 31.10
N GLY A 582 19.78 -20.00 32.11
CA GLY A 582 20.82 -19.15 32.68
C GLY A 582 21.99 -18.87 31.74
N PHE A 583 21.98 -17.70 31.11
CA PHE A 583 23.10 -16.77 30.93
C PHE A 583 22.53 -15.53 30.22
N ILE A 584 22.27 -14.46 30.98
CA ILE A 584 21.55 -13.29 30.49
C ILE A 584 22.57 -12.25 30.01
N SER A 585 22.62 -12.03 28.69
CA SER A 585 23.21 -10.82 28.10
C SER A 585 22.17 -9.70 28.02
N THR A 586 22.57 -8.48 27.63
CA THR A 586 21.67 -7.32 27.61
C THR A 586 20.49 -7.59 26.68
N MET A 587 19.28 -7.59 27.23
CA MET A 587 18.05 -8.08 26.60
C MET A 587 17.08 -6.90 26.45
N VAL A 588 16.57 -6.56 25.27
CA VAL A 588 15.57 -5.49 25.12
C VAL A 588 14.21 -6.14 24.83
N GLY A 589 13.33 -6.30 25.81
CA GLY A 589 12.10 -7.10 25.61
C GLY A 589 11.01 -6.35 24.85
N SER A 590 10.73 -5.12 25.25
CA SER A 590 9.61 -4.33 24.73
C SER A 590 9.83 -2.84 24.96
N ILE A 591 9.47 -2.03 23.96
CA ILE A 591 9.57 -0.57 24.01
C ILE A 591 8.27 0.02 23.48
N ALA A 592 7.64 0.86 24.29
CA ALA A 592 6.53 1.69 23.86
C ALA A 592 6.91 3.17 24.02
N SER A 593 6.71 3.98 22.99
CA SER A 593 7.00 5.41 23.06
C SER A 593 6.05 6.22 22.20
N ILE A 594 5.64 7.42 22.63
CA ILE A 594 4.85 8.30 21.76
C ILE A 594 5.66 8.67 20.52
N VAL A 595 6.90 9.08 20.72
CA VAL A 595 7.86 9.37 19.65
C VAL A 595 9.08 8.47 19.82
N ASN A 596 9.52 7.81 18.74
CA ASN A 596 10.82 7.17 18.66
C ASN A 596 11.70 7.90 17.65
N VAL A 597 12.92 8.26 18.06
CA VAL A 597 13.94 8.86 17.19
C VAL A 597 15.22 8.05 17.31
N VAL A 598 15.78 7.61 16.19
CA VAL A 598 16.99 6.77 16.18
C VAL A 598 18.18 7.52 15.55
N ARG A 599 18.74 8.52 16.24
CA ARG A 599 20.02 9.17 15.86
C ARG A 599 20.61 10.05 16.95
N SER A 600 21.86 10.49 16.72
CA SER A 600 22.45 11.68 17.34
C SER A 600 21.74 12.93 16.83
N LEU A 601 21.23 13.73 17.76
CA LEU A 601 20.50 14.96 17.49
C LEU A 601 21.39 16.16 17.84
N ALA A 602 21.62 17.05 16.87
CA ALA A 602 22.31 18.31 17.08
C ALA A 602 21.33 19.48 16.94
N ASN A 603 21.45 20.52 17.77
CA ASN A 603 20.59 21.72 17.71
C ASN A 603 19.08 21.41 17.76
N CYS A 604 18.68 20.38 18.50
CA CYS A 604 17.30 19.94 18.59
C CYS A 604 16.62 20.49 19.85
N THR A 605 15.32 20.81 19.74
CA THR A 605 14.51 21.22 20.89
C THR A 605 13.48 20.13 21.16
N MET A 606 13.30 19.80 22.44
CA MET A 606 12.26 18.86 22.88
C MET A 606 11.43 19.53 23.96
N THR A 607 10.16 19.72 23.68
CA THR A 607 9.18 20.26 24.63
C THR A 607 8.19 19.16 24.97
N VAL A 608 8.16 18.78 26.24
CA VAL A 608 7.25 17.75 26.76
C VAL A 608 6.47 18.36 27.93
N SER A 609 5.15 18.44 27.83
CA SER A 609 4.31 19.02 28.89
C SER A 609 2.93 18.35 28.99
N ASN A 610 2.31 18.39 30.17
CA ASN A 610 1.00 17.81 30.45
C ASN A 610 0.89 16.33 30.01
N ILE A 611 1.87 15.52 30.40
CA ILE A 611 1.92 14.12 30.00
C ILE A 611 1.55 13.20 31.14
N HIS A 612 0.74 12.18 30.84
CA HIS A 612 0.43 11.10 31.78
C HIS A 612 0.94 9.78 31.23
N VAL A 613 1.84 9.12 31.97
CA VAL A 613 2.30 7.76 31.65
C VAL A 613 1.87 6.83 32.76
N HIS A 614 1.07 5.83 32.40
CA HIS A 614 0.73 4.72 33.28
C HIS A 614 1.35 3.45 32.71
N ARG A 615 2.37 2.93 33.39
CA ARG A 615 3.07 1.71 33.00
C ARG A 615 2.77 0.60 33.99
N GLN A 616 2.37 -0.56 33.49
CA GLN A 616 2.15 -1.76 34.29
C GLN A 616 3.04 -2.90 33.79
N PHE A 617 3.55 -3.68 34.73
CA PHE A 617 4.21 -4.95 34.46
C PHE A 617 3.36 -6.05 35.09
N VAL A 618 2.84 -6.94 34.26
CA VAL A 618 1.99 -8.05 34.73
C VAL A 618 2.67 -9.38 34.42
N ALA A 619 2.25 -10.42 35.13
CA ALA A 619 2.67 -11.77 34.83
C ALA A 619 2.35 -12.10 33.36
N SER A 620 3.26 -12.82 32.71
CA SER A 620 3.08 -13.22 31.33
C SER A 620 1.80 -14.02 31.15
N THR A 621 0.94 -13.58 30.23
CA THR A 621 -0.18 -14.39 29.75
C THR A 621 0.31 -15.34 28.67
N PRO A 622 -0.22 -16.58 28.60
CA PRO A 622 0.09 -17.48 27.50
C PRO A 622 -0.27 -16.83 26.16
N SER A 623 0.45 -17.23 25.12
CA SER A 623 0.16 -16.82 23.74
C SER A 623 -1.33 -16.97 23.41
N LEU A 624 -1.91 -15.95 22.79
CA LEU A 624 -3.24 -16.05 22.19
C LEU A 624 -3.22 -16.84 20.87
N SER A 625 -2.05 -17.12 20.30
CA SER A 625 -1.88 -17.96 19.11
C SER A 625 -1.86 -19.45 19.46
N GLY A 626 -2.87 -19.90 20.21
CA GLY A 626 -3.22 -21.31 20.25
C GLY A 626 -3.74 -21.76 18.88
N PRO A 627 -3.69 -23.07 18.55
CA PRO A 627 -4.38 -23.57 17.38
C PRO A 627 -5.85 -23.13 17.46
N LEU A 628 -6.39 -22.61 16.35
CA LEU A 628 -7.85 -22.51 16.20
C LEU A 628 -8.43 -23.88 16.58
N PRO A 629 -9.47 -23.96 17.43
CA PRO A 629 -10.11 -25.25 17.72
C PRO A 629 -10.46 -25.91 16.39
N ALA A 630 -10.04 -27.18 16.28
CA ALA A 630 -10.05 -27.98 15.06
C ALA A 630 -11.43 -28.08 14.41
#